data_AF-A0AAU6DRT2-F1
#
_entry.id   AF-A0AAU6DRT2-F1
#
_cell.length_a   1.000
_cell.length_b   1.000
_cell.length_c   1.000
_cell.angle_alpha   90.00
_cell.angle_beta   90.00
_cell.angle_gamma   90.00
#
_symmetry.space_group_name_H-M   'P 1'
#
loop_
_entity.id
_entity.type
_entity.pdbx_description
1 polymer ?
#
loop_
_entity_poly.entity_id
_entity_poly.type
_entity_poly.pdbx_seq_one_letter_code
_entity_poly.pdbx_strand_id
1 'polypeptide(L)'
;MSTMLPEPVLQEQRKRAQELAAAARANLATHVRSTDELRELGLMLGLIEVDPTGSLVTACPWDLDDGNAAADGSDRRSGSSEE
;
A
#
# COMPACT_ATOMS: atom_id res chain seq x y z
N MET A 1 -24.20 -19.30 -15.99
CA MET A 1 -23.16 -19.00 -17.00
C MET A 1 -22.64 -17.60 -16.69
N SER A 2 -21.43 -17.46 -16.14
CA SER A 2 -20.85 -16.15 -15.83
C SER A 2 -20.25 -15.59 -17.13
N THR A 3 -20.78 -14.49 -17.64
CA THR A 3 -20.20 -13.81 -18.81
C THR A 3 -18.94 -13.08 -18.38
N MET A 4 -17.77 -13.64 -18.65
CA MET A 4 -16.52 -12.91 -18.50
C MET A 4 -16.54 -11.72 -19.47
N LEU A 5 -16.26 -10.52 -18.95
CA LEU A 5 -16.14 -9.33 -19.78
C LEU A 5 -14.96 -9.51 -20.75
N PRO A 6 -15.05 -8.94 -21.96
CA PRO A 6 -13.90 -8.91 -22.87
C PRO A 6 -12.71 -8.21 -22.19
N GLU A 7 -11.50 -8.72 -22.39
CA GLU A 7 -10.25 -8.15 -21.85
C GLU A 7 -10.12 -6.63 -22.00
N PRO A 8 -10.40 -6.00 -23.17
CA PRO A 8 -10.27 -4.54 -23.28
C PRO A 8 -11.25 -3.79 -22.37
N VAL A 9 -12.44 -4.34 -22.13
CA VAL A 9 -13.43 -3.75 -21.21
C VAL A 9 -12.96 -3.88 -19.76
N LEU A 10 -12.36 -5.02 -19.40
CA LEU A 10 -11.77 -5.21 -18.06
C LEU A 10 -10.63 -4.23 -17.80
N GLN A 11 -9.77 -4.00 -18.78
CA GLN A 11 -8.66 -3.05 -18.67
C GLN A 11 -9.15 -1.61 -18.49
N GLU A 12 -10.15 -1.20 -19.27
CA GLU A 12 -10.76 0.13 -19.14
C GLU A 12 -11.43 0.32 -17.76
N GLN A 13 -12.17 -0.67 -17.28
CA GLN A 13 -12.78 -0.63 -15.94
C GLN A 13 -11.73 -0.57 -14.85
N ARG A 14 -10.64 -1.35 -14.98
CA ARG A 14 -9.50 -1.32 -14.04
C ARG A 14 -8.85 0.06 -14.00
N LYS A 15 -8.63 0.67 -15.16
CA LYS A 15 -8.07 2.02 -15.27
C LYS A 15 -8.96 3.04 -14.56
N ARG A 16 -10.27 3.03 -14.83
CA ARG A 16 -11.23 3.93 -14.17
C ARG A 16 -11.27 3.73 -12.65
N ALA A 17 -11.24 2.48 -12.19
CA ALA A 17 -11.21 2.18 -10.77
C ALA A 17 -9.92 2.72 -10.10
N GLN A 18 -8.78 2.59 -10.77
CA GLN A 18 -7.51 3.15 -10.29
C GLN A 18 -7.53 4.68 -10.22
N GLU A 19 -8.07 5.35 -11.25
CA GLU A 19 -8.23 6.80 -11.28
C GLU A 19 -9.15 7.29 -10.16
N LEU A 20 -10.29 6.61 -9.95
CA LEU A 20 -11.21 6.92 -8.87
C LEU A 20 -10.58 6.72 -7.49
N ALA A 21 -9.87 5.60 -7.28
CA ALA A 21 -9.18 5.34 -6.03
C ALA A 21 -8.09 6.39 -5.76
N ALA A 22 -7.35 6.83 -6.78
CA ALA A 22 -6.37 7.90 -6.64
C ALA A 22 -7.03 9.23 -6.24
N ALA A 23 -8.14 9.61 -6.89
CA ALA A 23 -8.88 10.81 -6.55
C ALA A 23 -9.46 10.77 -5.12
N ALA A 24 -10.00 9.62 -4.71
CA ALA A 24 -10.51 9.41 -3.35
C ALA A 24 -9.40 9.55 -2.30
N ARG A 25 -8.21 8.99 -2.56
CA ARG A 25 -7.06 9.12 -1.66
C ARG A 25 -6.57 10.57 -1.54
N ALA A 26 -6.54 11.32 -2.64
CA ALA A 26 -6.19 12.74 -2.62
C ALA A 26 -7.22 13.58 -1.85
N ASN A 27 -8.51 13.26 -2.00
CA ASN A 27 -9.58 13.91 -1.25
C ASN A 27 -9.42 13.64 0.26
N LEU A 28 -9.19 12.38 0.64
CA LEU A 28 -8.97 12.00 2.03
C LEU A 28 -7.77 12.74 2.65
N ALA A 29 -6.63 12.78 1.93
CA ALA A 29 -5.43 13.52 2.33
C ALA A 29 -5.65 15.04 2.47
N THR A 30 -6.64 15.61 1.79
CA THR A 30 -6.99 17.03 1.91
C THR A 30 -7.71 17.34 3.23
N HIS A 31 -8.48 16.38 3.74
CA HIS A 31 -9.39 16.60 4.88
C HIS A 31 -8.90 15.97 6.19
N VAL A 32 -8.07 14.94 6.11
CA VAL A 32 -7.58 14.18 7.26
C VAL A 32 -6.09 14.48 7.44
N ARG A 33 -5.72 14.95 8.64
CA ARG A 33 -4.35 15.39 8.94
C ARG A 33 -3.50 14.29 9.59
N SER A 34 -4.13 13.32 10.24
CA SER A 34 -3.44 12.22 10.90
C SER A 34 -3.19 11.09 9.91
N THR A 35 -1.94 10.64 9.82
CA THR A 35 -1.56 9.50 8.98
C THR A 35 -2.24 8.21 9.44
N ASP A 36 -2.40 8.00 10.74
CA ASP A 36 -3.08 6.81 11.28
C ASP A 36 -4.57 6.81 10.91
N GLU A 37 -5.21 7.98 10.99
CA GLU A 37 -6.61 8.15 10.60
C GLU A 37 -6.80 7.98 9.08
N LEU A 38 -5.83 8.45 8.27
CA LEU A 38 -5.81 8.20 6.82
C LEU A 38 -5.73 6.70 6.51
N ARG A 39 -4.90 5.94 7.24
CA ARG A 39 -4.78 4.49 7.06
C ARG A 39 -6.07 3.78 7.44
N GLU A 40 -6.66 4.10 8.59
CA GLU A 40 -7.89 3.49 9.06
C GLU A 40 -9.04 3.73 8.06
N LEU A 41 -9.26 4.99 7.69
CA LEU A 41 -10.29 5.35 6.72
C LEU A 41 -10.01 4.77 5.34
N GLY A 42 -8.75 4.73 4.92
CA GLY A 42 -8.34 4.09 3.67
C GLY A 42 -8.63 2.59 3.62
N LEU A 43 -8.41 1.87 4.72
CA LEU A 43 -8.78 0.46 4.84
C LEU A 43 -10.29 0.28 4.80
N MET A 44 -11.04 1.07 5.57
CA MET A 44 -12.51 0.99 5.61
C MET A 44 -13.15 1.26 4.24
N LEU A 45 -12.55 2.14 3.44
CA LEU A 45 -13.03 2.50 2.11
C LEU A 45 -12.48 1.60 0.98
N GLY A 46 -11.64 0.61 1.29
CA GLY A 46 -11.01 -0.25 0.29
C GLY A 46 -10.02 0.47 -0.63
N LEU A 47 -9.43 1.57 -0.15
CA LEU A 47 -8.44 2.38 -0.89
C LEU A 47 -7.00 1.90 -0.68
N ILE A 48 -6.80 0.98 0.27
CA ILE A 48 -5.56 0.27 0.57
C ILE A 48 -5.76 -1.22 0.27
N GLU A 49 -4.81 -1.80 -0.44
CA GLU A 49 -4.82 -3.23 -0.76
C GLU A 49 -4.13 -4.03 0.35
N VAL A 50 -4.83 -5.01 0.91
CA VAL A 50 -4.32 -5.96 1.91
C VAL A 50 -4.40 -7.38 1.38
N ASP A 51 -3.42 -8.18 1.77
CA ASP A 51 -3.35 -9.58 1.42
C ASP A 51 -4.33 -10.38 2.31
N PRO A 52 -4.55 -11.67 2.02
CA PRO A 52 -5.43 -12.51 2.82
C PRO A 52 -4.99 -12.71 4.28
N THR A 53 -3.75 -12.36 4.63
CA THR A 53 -3.21 -12.40 6.01
C THR A 53 -3.47 -11.09 6.77
N GLY A 54 -3.99 -10.07 6.08
CA GLY A 54 -4.20 -8.73 6.61
C GLY A 54 -2.97 -7.82 6.52
N SER A 55 -1.91 -8.25 5.82
CA SER A 55 -0.71 -7.45 5.58
C SER A 55 -0.89 -6.58 4.33
N LEU A 56 -0.22 -5.43 4.26
CA LEU A 56 -0.30 -4.55 3.09
C LEU A 56 0.32 -5.24 1.85
N VAL A 57 -0.41 -5.30 0.72
CA VAL A 57 0.10 -5.85 -0.56
C VAL A 57 1.07 -4.87 -1.21
N THR A 58 0.81 -3.58 -1.05
CA THR A 58 1.61 -2.47 -1.56
C THR A 58 1.92 -1.52 -0.42
N ALA A 59 3.03 -0.76 -0.52
CA ALA A 59 3.32 0.29 0.45
C ALA A 59 2.11 1.20 0.61
N CYS A 60 1.76 1.55 1.85
CA CYS A 60 0.60 2.40 2.08
C CYS A 60 0.81 3.71 1.30
N PRO A 61 -0.19 4.17 0.53
CA PRO A 61 -0.04 5.36 -0.31
C PRO A 61 0.19 6.66 0.49
N TRP A 62 -0.01 6.63 1.81
CA TRP A 62 0.30 7.72 2.74
C TRP A 62 1.53 7.47 3.62
N ASP A 63 2.15 6.30 3.49
CA ASP A 63 3.49 6.07 4.04
C ASP A 63 4.47 6.75 3.09
N LEU A 64 4.61 8.06 3.27
CA LEU A 64 5.79 8.75 2.78
C LEU A 64 6.98 8.09 3.48
N ASP A 65 7.93 7.65 2.68
CA ASP A 65 9.29 7.32 3.09
C ASP A 65 9.74 8.40 4.10
N ASP A 66 9.66 8.09 5.41
CA ASP A 66 10.50 8.77 6.37
C ASP A 66 11.90 8.46 5.86
N GLY A 67 12.54 9.44 5.22
CA GLY A 67 13.80 9.30 4.48
C GLY A 67 14.96 8.88 5.38
N ASN A 68 14.87 7.67 5.92
CA ASN A 68 15.86 6.95 6.65
C ASN A 68 16.05 5.64 5.91
N ALA A 69 16.73 5.77 4.77
CA ALA A 69 17.65 4.77 4.30
C ALA A 69 18.62 4.41 5.44
N ALA A 70 18.22 3.51 6.34
CA ALA A 70 19.14 2.65 7.06
C ALA A 70 19.36 1.39 6.20
N ALA A 71 19.94 1.63 5.02
CA ALA A 71 20.84 0.65 4.45
C ALA A 71 22.11 0.71 5.33
N ASP A 72 22.23 -0.19 6.30
CA ASP A 72 23.53 -0.83 6.51
C ASP A 72 23.36 -2.21 7.12
N GLY A 73 23.97 -3.18 6.45
CA GLY A 73 24.05 -4.53 6.92
C GLY A 73 24.89 -4.59 8.19
N SER A 74 24.40 -5.32 9.19
CA SER A 74 25.30 -5.98 10.13
C SER A 74 24.88 -7.43 10.26
N ASP A 75 25.14 -8.15 9.18
CA ASP A 75 25.57 -9.53 9.27
C ASP A 75 26.92 -9.55 10.03
N ARG A 76 26.86 -9.59 11.36
CA ARG A 76 28.01 -9.94 12.21
C ARG A 76 27.75 -11.26 12.90
N ARG A 77 27.70 -12.30 12.09
CA ARG A 77 28.00 -13.66 12.49
C ARG A 77 29.53 -13.83 12.53
N SER A 78 30.13 -13.72 13.71
CA SER A 78 31.44 -14.30 14.09
C SER A 78 31.55 -14.04 15.60
N GLY A 79 31.39 -15.03 16.48
CA GLY A 79 32.17 -16.26 16.49
C GLY A 79 33.23 -16.09 17.58
N SER A 80 32.86 -16.52 18.78
CA SER A 80 33.71 -16.56 19.97
C SER A 80 34.95 -17.42 19.73
N SER A 81 36.13 -16.96 20.16
CA SER A 81 37.32 -17.73 20.57
C SER A 81 38.29 -16.69 21.15
N GLU A 82 38.40 -16.52 22.47
CA GLU A 82 39.32 -17.26 23.36
C GLU A 82 40.76 -17.27 22.86
N GLU A 83 41.59 -16.39 23.43
CA GLU A 83 42.92 -16.67 23.99
C GLU A 83 43.21 -15.69 25.15
#